data_AF-A0A7X6N3B9-F1
#
_entry.id   AF-A0A7X6N3B9-F1
#
_cell.length_a   1.000
_cell.length_b   1.000
_cell.length_c   1.000
_cell.angle_alpha   90.00
_cell.angle_beta   90.00
_cell.angle_gamma   90.00
#
_symmetry.space_group_name_H-M   'P 1'
#
loop_
_entity.id
_entity.type
_entity.pdbx_description
1 polymer ?
#
loop_
_entity_poly.entity_id
_entity_poly.type
_entity_poly.pdbx_seq_one_letter_code
_entity_poly.pdbx_strand_id
1 'polypeptide(L)'
;MVGTMAKIDDSVKKKVPELRFKGFTDEWEERKLGDISDKVKEKNKTGEFTETLTNSAEYGIINQRDFFDKDISNAKNLNGYYVVKNDDFVYNPRISNFAPVGPIKRNKLGRIGVMSPLYYVFRTHDIDKNYFEKYFDTVYWHRFMELNGDSGARADRFAIKDSVFVEMPIPYPTMDEQEKIGSFFKQLDATIALHQRKLDLLKEQKKGFLN
;
A
#
# COMPACT_ATOMS: atom_id res chain seq x y z
N MET A 1 5.92 -37.34 15.34
CA MET A 1 6.88 -36.34 15.86
C MET A 1 6.17 -35.00 15.91
N VAL A 2 5.82 -34.56 17.11
CA VAL A 2 5.17 -33.26 17.35
C VAL A 2 6.27 -32.21 17.20
N GLY A 3 6.22 -31.45 16.10
CA GLY A 3 7.15 -30.37 15.85
C GLY A 3 6.91 -29.25 16.84
N THR A 4 7.89 -29.02 17.70
CA THR A 4 7.94 -27.96 18.70
C THR A 4 7.69 -26.61 18.03
N MET A 5 6.57 -25.96 18.35
CA MET A 5 6.38 -24.54 18.07
C MET A 5 7.55 -23.79 18.70
N ALA A 6 8.33 -23.09 17.87
CA ALA A 6 9.32 -22.15 18.35
C ALA A 6 8.60 -21.16 19.28
N LYS A 7 8.97 -21.17 20.57
CA LYS A 7 8.51 -20.18 21.53
C LYS A 7 8.98 -18.83 21.04
N ILE A 8 8.02 -17.94 20.78
CA ILE A 8 8.25 -16.54 20.47
C ILE A 8 8.89 -15.93 21.72
N ASP A 9 10.10 -15.41 21.57
CA ASP A 9 10.67 -14.49 22.54
C ASP A 9 9.96 -13.14 22.35
N ASP A 10 8.87 -12.94 23.10
CA ASP A 10 8.09 -11.70 23.17
C ASP A 10 8.76 -10.64 24.08
N SER A 11 10.06 -10.78 24.38
CA SER A 11 10.75 -9.81 25.23
C SER A 11 10.93 -8.46 24.51
N VAL A 12 9.92 -7.61 24.76
CA VAL A 12 9.81 -6.18 24.52
C VAL A 12 9.60 -5.77 23.06
N LYS A 13 8.48 -6.20 22.44
CA LYS A 13 7.80 -5.30 21.49
C LYS A 13 7.38 -4.06 22.28
N LYS A 14 8.18 -2.98 22.24
CA LYS A 14 7.75 -1.69 22.79
C LYS A 14 6.48 -1.26 22.06
N LYS A 15 5.33 -1.32 22.75
CA LYS A 15 4.05 -0.78 22.26
C LYS A 15 3.99 0.75 22.31
N VAL A 16 5.04 1.37 22.86
CA VAL A 16 5.23 2.81 22.91
C VAL A 16 6.36 3.18 21.94
N PRO A 17 6.06 3.98 20.89
CA PRO A 17 7.09 4.51 20.00
C PRO A 17 8.11 5.38 20.75
N GLU A 18 9.36 5.40 20.29
CA GLU A 18 10.42 6.23 20.90
C GLU A 18 10.21 7.73 20.68
N LEU A 19 9.60 8.09 19.54
CA LEU A 19 9.23 9.46 19.21
C LEU A 19 7.71 9.54 19.03
N ARG A 20 7.10 10.51 19.69
CA ARG A 20 5.65 10.67 19.72
C ARG A 20 5.25 12.14 19.85
N PHE A 21 4.08 12.47 19.34
CA PHE A 21 3.53 13.81 19.54
C PHE A 21 3.21 14.03 21.03
N LYS A 22 3.42 15.26 21.51
CA LYS A 22 3.09 15.63 22.88
C LYS A 22 1.60 15.39 23.15
N GLY A 23 1.29 14.78 24.30
CA GLY A 23 -0.07 14.51 24.74
C GLY A 23 -0.56 13.08 24.48
N PHE A 24 0.23 12.25 23.79
CA PHE A 24 -0.06 10.82 23.66
C PHE A 24 0.96 10.00 24.46
N THR A 25 0.48 9.21 25.42
CA THR A 25 1.32 8.45 26.35
C THR A 25 0.95 6.98 26.44
N ASP A 26 -0.30 6.63 26.12
CA ASP A 26 -0.81 5.27 26.24
C ASP A 26 -0.25 4.35 25.16
N GLU A 27 -0.09 3.07 25.46
CA GLU A 27 0.37 2.08 24.48
C GLU A 27 -0.52 2.06 23.24
N TRP A 28 0.07 1.82 22.06
CA TRP A 28 -0.72 1.57 20.87
C TRP A 28 -1.41 0.20 20.99
N GLU A 29 -2.69 0.15 20.60
CA GLU A 29 -3.36 -1.13 20.37
C GLU A 29 -2.72 -1.83 19.16
N GLU A 30 -3.00 -3.12 19.00
CA GLU A 30 -2.71 -3.86 17.79
C GLU A 30 -4.03 -4.44 17.27
N ARG A 31 -4.32 -4.24 15.99
CA ARG A 31 -5.50 -4.80 15.32
C ARG A 31 -5.07 -5.64 14.13
N LYS A 32 -5.90 -6.58 13.70
CA LYS A 32 -5.66 -7.29 12.45
C LYS A 32 -6.12 -6.44 11.27
N LEU A 33 -5.47 -6.61 10.12
CA LEU A 33 -5.89 -5.96 8.88
C LEU A 33 -7.38 -6.20 8.56
N GLY A 34 -7.87 -7.41 8.80
CA GLY A 34 -9.27 -7.79 8.61
C GLY A 34 -10.26 -7.15 9.59
N ASP A 35 -9.78 -6.58 10.71
CA ASP A 35 -10.63 -5.87 11.67
C ASP A 35 -10.94 -4.43 11.23
N ILE A 36 -10.17 -3.90 10.27
CA ILE A 36 -10.20 -2.50 9.81
C ILE A 36 -10.31 -2.39 8.29
N SER A 37 -10.50 -3.51 7.60
CA SER A 37 -10.65 -3.52 6.15
C SER A 37 -11.35 -4.77 5.62
N ASP A 38 -12.04 -4.57 4.49
CA ASP A 38 -12.73 -5.62 3.76
C ASP A 38 -12.09 -5.86 2.40
N LYS A 39 -11.93 -7.14 2.02
CA LYS A 39 -11.57 -7.48 0.64
C LYS A 39 -12.66 -7.03 -0.33
N VAL A 40 -12.27 -6.30 -1.36
CA VAL A 40 -13.19 -5.93 -2.45
C VAL A 40 -13.54 -7.18 -3.26
N LYS A 41 -14.84 -7.49 -3.30
CA LYS A 41 -15.42 -8.57 -4.10
C LYS A 41 -16.18 -8.06 -5.33
N GLU A 42 -16.39 -6.75 -5.41
CA GLU A 42 -17.09 -6.09 -6.52
C GLU A 42 -16.32 -6.30 -7.83
N LYS A 43 -17.02 -6.83 -8.84
CA LYS A 43 -16.48 -7.12 -10.17
C LYS A 43 -17.17 -6.28 -11.22
N ASN A 44 -16.45 -5.88 -12.25
CA ASN A 44 -16.95 -5.09 -13.38
C ASN A 44 -17.86 -5.89 -14.35
N LYS A 45 -18.87 -6.58 -13.83
CA LYS A 45 -19.67 -7.55 -14.60
C LYS A 45 -20.41 -6.95 -15.79
N THR A 46 -20.78 -5.68 -15.70
CA THR A 46 -21.54 -4.92 -16.71
C THR A 46 -20.65 -4.26 -17.76
N GLY A 47 -19.32 -4.24 -17.55
CA GLY A 47 -18.39 -3.52 -18.42
C GLY A 47 -18.49 -1.99 -18.31
N GLU A 48 -19.11 -1.46 -17.26
CA GLU A 48 -19.29 -0.02 -17.02
C GLU A 48 -17.96 0.72 -16.90
N PHE A 49 -16.96 0.08 -16.28
CA PHE A 49 -15.65 0.68 -16.06
C PHE A 49 -14.64 0.15 -17.09
N THR A 50 -13.99 1.07 -17.80
CA THR A 50 -13.01 0.73 -18.86
C THR A 50 -11.59 1.16 -18.53
N GLU A 51 -11.41 2.04 -17.54
CA GLU A 51 -10.10 2.50 -17.12
C GLU A 51 -9.35 1.39 -16.37
N THR A 52 -8.34 0.80 -17.00
CA THR A 52 -7.51 -0.21 -16.34
C THR A 52 -6.39 0.46 -15.55
N LEU A 53 -6.34 0.18 -14.25
CA LEU A 53 -5.30 0.66 -13.36
C LEU A 53 -4.26 -0.43 -13.11
N THR A 54 -3.05 -0.01 -12.74
CA THR A 54 -1.97 -0.88 -12.25
C THR A 54 -1.43 -0.32 -10.93
N ASN A 55 -0.78 -1.16 -10.13
CA ASN A 55 -0.06 -0.73 -8.93
C ASN A 55 1.45 -0.92 -9.15
N SER A 56 2.14 0.20 -9.34
CA SER A 56 3.60 0.28 -9.45
C SER A 56 4.24 0.52 -8.08
N ALA A 57 5.35 -0.16 -7.82
CA ALA A 57 6.12 0.07 -6.60
C ALA A 57 6.63 1.52 -6.48
N GLU A 58 6.94 2.15 -7.61
CA GLU A 58 7.54 3.48 -7.68
C GLU A 58 6.47 4.58 -7.81
N TYR A 59 5.50 4.40 -8.69
CA TYR A 59 4.51 5.45 -9.02
C TYR A 59 3.17 5.28 -8.31
N GLY A 60 2.99 4.21 -7.55
CA GLY A 60 1.72 3.88 -6.93
C GLY A 60 0.67 3.43 -7.93
N ILE A 61 -0.59 3.76 -7.66
CA ILE A 61 -1.70 3.43 -8.54
C ILE A 61 -1.79 4.44 -9.68
N ILE A 62 -1.69 3.93 -10.90
CA ILE A 62 -1.67 4.72 -12.14
C ILE A 62 -2.45 4.01 -13.24
N ASN A 63 -2.86 4.74 -14.27
CA ASN A 63 -3.41 4.15 -15.48
C ASN A 63 -2.39 3.22 -16.14
N GLN A 64 -2.85 2.07 -16.63
CA GLN A 64 -1.97 1.07 -17.25
C GLN A 64 -1.30 1.61 -18.53
N ARG A 65 -2.01 2.43 -19.31
CA ARG A 65 -1.48 3.02 -20.57
C ARG A 65 -0.38 4.02 -20.30
N ASP A 66 -0.53 4.85 -19.27
CA ASP A 66 0.47 5.84 -18.88
C ASP A 66 1.78 5.18 -18.40
N PHE A 67 1.73 3.92 -17.95
CA PHE A 67 2.89 3.21 -17.42
C PHE A 67 3.56 2.26 -18.43
N PHE A 68 2.80 1.62 -19.33
CA PHE A 68 3.33 0.63 -20.29
C PHE A 68 3.26 1.06 -21.75
N ASP A 69 2.84 2.29 -22.04
CA ASP A 69 2.51 2.82 -23.38
C ASP A 69 1.45 2.00 -24.14
N LYS A 70 0.77 1.06 -23.46
CA LYS A 70 -0.33 0.22 -23.95
C LYS A 70 -1.07 -0.45 -22.81
N ASP A 71 -2.29 -0.92 -23.08
CA ASP A 71 -2.94 -1.88 -22.20
C ASP A 71 -2.24 -3.24 -22.32
N ILE A 72 -1.74 -3.77 -21.20
CA ILE A 72 -1.36 -5.18 -21.11
C ILE A 72 -2.61 -6.04 -20.88
N SER A 73 -3.66 -5.46 -20.28
CA SER A 73 -4.96 -6.09 -20.16
C SER A 73 -5.59 -6.28 -21.54
N ASN A 74 -6.26 -7.42 -21.74
CA ASN A 74 -7.10 -7.58 -22.93
C ASN A 74 -8.36 -6.73 -22.72
N ALA A 75 -8.39 -5.54 -23.32
CA ALA A 75 -9.50 -4.58 -23.20
C ALA A 75 -10.88 -5.19 -23.52
N LYS A 76 -10.93 -6.33 -24.25
CA LYS A 76 -12.16 -7.07 -24.55
C LYS A 76 -12.70 -7.94 -23.40
N ASN A 77 -12.00 -8.06 -22.28
CA ASN A 77 -12.42 -8.94 -21.18
C ASN A 77 -12.10 -8.39 -19.78
N LEU A 78 -12.67 -7.22 -19.46
CA LEU A 78 -12.57 -6.61 -18.12
C LEU A 78 -13.66 -7.10 -17.15
N ASN A 79 -14.59 -7.96 -17.57
CA ASN A 79 -15.78 -8.32 -16.80
C ASN A 79 -15.49 -9.02 -15.45
N GLY A 80 -14.31 -9.62 -15.32
CA GLY A 80 -13.85 -10.27 -14.09
C GLY A 80 -12.95 -9.41 -13.21
N TYR A 81 -12.61 -8.18 -13.62
CA TYR A 81 -11.69 -7.32 -12.90
C TYR A 81 -12.38 -6.71 -11.67
N TYR A 82 -11.61 -6.47 -10.61
CA TYR A 82 -12.12 -5.78 -9.42
C TYR A 82 -12.38 -4.32 -9.72
N VAL A 83 -13.49 -3.78 -9.21
CA VAL A 83 -13.78 -2.34 -9.25
C VAL A 83 -13.01 -1.68 -8.12
N VAL A 84 -12.06 -0.81 -8.46
CA VAL A 84 -11.19 -0.11 -7.52
C VAL A 84 -11.64 1.34 -7.43
N LYS A 85 -12.19 1.70 -6.27
CA LYS A 85 -12.70 3.05 -5.98
C LYS A 85 -11.57 3.93 -5.47
N ASN A 86 -11.79 5.24 -5.45
CA ASN A 86 -10.89 6.14 -4.75
C ASN A 86 -10.75 5.67 -3.30
N ASP A 87 -9.53 5.77 -2.76
CA ASP A 87 -9.14 5.33 -1.42
C ASP A 87 -9.07 3.83 -1.15
N ASP A 88 -9.38 2.97 -2.12
CA ASP A 88 -9.08 1.55 -1.99
C ASP A 88 -7.57 1.32 -1.99
N PHE A 89 -7.13 0.34 -1.21
CA PHE A 89 -5.75 -0.12 -1.16
C PHE A 89 -5.59 -1.37 -2.02
N VAL A 90 -4.44 -1.49 -2.66
CA VAL A 90 -4.15 -2.57 -3.59
C VAL A 90 -2.79 -3.15 -3.26
N TYR A 91 -2.76 -4.45 -2.99
CA TYR A 91 -1.54 -5.24 -2.95
C TYR A 91 -1.27 -5.86 -4.33
N ASN A 92 -0.08 -5.60 -4.88
CA ASN A 92 0.43 -6.26 -6.06
C ASN A 92 1.49 -7.28 -5.63
N PRO A 93 1.31 -8.60 -5.90
CA PRO A 93 2.27 -9.61 -5.47
C PRO A 93 3.59 -9.57 -6.25
N ARG A 94 3.71 -8.75 -7.31
CA ARG A 94 4.94 -8.68 -8.11
C ARG A 94 6.08 -8.04 -7.32
N ILE A 95 7.20 -8.75 -7.24
CA ILE A 95 8.37 -8.29 -6.49
C ILE A 95 9.34 -7.48 -7.37
N SER A 96 10.12 -6.62 -6.74
CA SER A 96 11.24 -5.89 -7.35
C SER A 96 12.27 -5.52 -6.28
N ASN A 97 13.39 -4.93 -6.70
CA ASN A 97 14.39 -4.39 -5.75
C ASN A 97 13.80 -3.34 -4.80
N PHE A 98 12.75 -2.63 -5.20
CA PHE A 98 12.08 -1.61 -4.39
C PHE A 98 10.87 -2.15 -3.61
N ALA A 99 10.41 -3.36 -3.91
CA ALA A 99 9.25 -3.99 -3.30
C ALA A 99 9.47 -5.50 -3.15
N PRO A 100 10.30 -5.93 -2.17
CA PRO A 100 10.72 -7.33 -2.04
C PRO A 100 9.57 -8.30 -1.70
N VAL A 101 8.50 -7.79 -1.07
CA VAL A 101 7.27 -8.54 -0.75
C VAL A 101 6.07 -8.08 -1.59
N GLY A 102 6.32 -7.31 -2.65
CA GLY A 102 5.31 -6.63 -3.47
C GLY A 102 4.84 -5.30 -2.86
N PRO A 103 4.32 -4.32 -3.64
CA PRO A 103 3.87 -3.05 -3.08
C PRO A 103 2.40 -3.07 -2.65
N ILE A 104 2.09 -2.28 -1.60
CA ILE A 104 0.73 -1.92 -1.20
C ILE A 104 0.57 -0.41 -1.37
N LYS A 105 -0.40 0.03 -2.20
CA LYS A 105 -0.61 1.46 -2.50
C LYS A 105 -2.09 1.81 -2.52
N ARG A 106 -2.41 3.05 -2.17
CA ARG A 106 -3.77 3.60 -2.13
C ARG A 106 -4.14 4.26 -3.46
N ASN A 107 -5.39 4.10 -3.90
CA ASN A 107 -5.88 4.76 -5.09
C ASN A 107 -6.20 6.22 -4.75
N LYS A 108 -5.37 7.14 -5.23
CA LYS A 108 -5.51 8.59 -5.00
C LYS A 108 -5.81 9.38 -6.27
N LEU A 109 -6.25 8.70 -7.34
CA LEU A 109 -6.55 9.32 -8.62
C LEU A 109 -7.87 10.11 -8.62
N GLY A 110 -8.67 10.06 -7.54
CA GLY A 110 -9.96 10.72 -7.45
C GLY A 110 -11.05 10.08 -8.31
N ARG A 111 -10.80 8.88 -8.85
CA ARG A 111 -11.70 8.21 -9.80
C ARG A 111 -11.67 6.68 -9.64
N ILE A 112 -12.68 6.05 -10.24
CA ILE A 112 -12.85 4.59 -10.26
C ILE A 112 -12.13 4.02 -11.46
N GLY A 113 -11.45 2.89 -11.27
CA GLY A 113 -10.96 2.07 -12.36
C GLY A 113 -11.12 0.59 -12.07
N VAL A 114 -10.54 -0.25 -12.92
CA VAL A 114 -10.56 -1.70 -12.78
C VAL A 114 -9.17 -2.28 -12.69
N MET A 115 -9.02 -3.33 -11.90
CA MET A 115 -7.75 -4.01 -11.71
C MET A 115 -7.88 -5.52 -11.84
N SER A 116 -6.82 -6.14 -12.37
CA SER A 116 -6.76 -7.58 -12.58
C SER A 116 -7.03 -8.35 -11.29
N PRO A 117 -7.73 -9.51 -11.34
CA PRO A 117 -7.89 -10.39 -10.18
C PRO A 117 -6.59 -10.92 -9.56
N LEU A 118 -5.45 -10.69 -10.23
CA LEU A 118 -4.12 -11.00 -9.72
C LEU A 118 -3.69 -10.10 -8.55
N TYR A 119 -4.35 -8.95 -8.37
CA TYR A 119 -4.13 -8.07 -7.22
C TYR A 119 -5.13 -8.39 -6.10
N TYR A 120 -4.73 -8.08 -4.88
CA TYR A 120 -5.61 -8.10 -3.72
C TYR A 120 -6.04 -6.66 -3.43
N VAL A 121 -7.32 -6.37 -3.65
CA VAL A 121 -7.92 -5.04 -3.42
C VAL A 121 -8.70 -5.08 -2.12
N PHE A 122 -8.52 -4.10 -1.25
CA PHE A 122 -9.21 -3.99 0.02
C PHE A 122 -9.59 -2.55 0.34
N ARG A 123 -10.71 -2.40 1.04
CA ARG A 123 -11.30 -1.12 1.42
C ARG A 123 -11.26 -0.99 2.93
N THR A 124 -10.75 0.13 3.41
CA THR A 124 -10.58 0.36 4.84
C THR A 124 -11.82 0.99 5.47
N HIS A 125 -12.02 0.70 6.74
CA HIS A 125 -12.95 1.36 7.64
C HIS A 125 -12.27 1.56 9.00
N ASP A 126 -12.77 2.50 9.81
CA ASP A 126 -12.30 2.79 11.17
C ASP A 126 -10.80 3.13 11.32
N ILE A 127 -10.09 3.47 10.24
CA ILE A 127 -8.67 3.87 10.27
C ILE A 127 -8.43 5.13 9.44
N ASP A 128 -7.56 6.04 9.91
CA ASP A 128 -7.13 7.18 9.09
C ASP A 128 -6.28 6.67 7.91
N LYS A 129 -6.70 7.08 6.71
CA LYS A 129 -6.13 6.53 5.48
C LYS A 129 -4.75 7.11 5.15
N ASN A 130 -4.38 8.27 5.69
CA ASN A 130 -3.04 8.83 5.49
C ASN A 130 -2.03 8.15 6.42
N TYR A 131 -2.42 7.91 7.67
CA TYR A 131 -1.68 7.06 8.60
C TYR A 131 -1.43 5.67 8.01
N PHE A 132 -2.50 5.04 7.51
CA PHE A 132 -2.41 3.69 6.98
C PHE A 132 -1.63 3.59 5.67
N GLU A 133 -1.74 4.59 4.79
CA GLU A 133 -0.83 4.75 3.64
C GLU A 133 0.62 4.82 4.10
N LYS A 134 0.91 5.62 5.14
CA LYS A 134 2.28 5.76 5.63
C LYS A 134 2.82 4.48 6.26
N TYR A 135 1.98 3.71 6.97
CA TYR A 135 2.36 2.41 7.51
C TYR A 135 2.90 1.48 6.41
N PHE A 136 2.22 1.41 5.26
CA PHE A 136 2.65 0.57 4.14
C PHE A 136 3.84 1.12 3.34
N ASP A 137 4.19 2.39 3.49
CA ASP A 137 5.46 2.93 3.00
C ASP A 137 6.66 2.53 3.87
N THR A 138 6.42 1.99 5.08
CA THR A 138 7.48 1.44 5.93
C THR A 138 7.76 -0.02 5.61
N VAL A 139 8.83 -0.57 6.20
CA VAL A 139 9.16 -2.01 6.12
C VAL A 139 8.55 -2.83 7.27
N TYR A 140 7.77 -2.22 8.17
CA TYR A 140 7.32 -2.89 9.40
C TYR A 140 6.46 -4.14 9.11
N TRP A 141 5.63 -4.05 8.07
CA TRP A 141 4.77 -5.13 7.62
C TRP A 141 5.50 -6.23 6.81
N HIS A 142 6.71 -5.96 6.30
CA HIS A 142 7.46 -6.93 5.48
C HIS A 142 7.75 -8.21 6.25
N ARG A 143 8.13 -8.10 7.53
CA ARG A 143 8.40 -9.27 8.37
C ARG A 143 7.19 -10.20 8.47
N PHE A 144 5.99 -9.64 8.55
CA PHE A 144 4.77 -10.46 8.55
C PHE A 144 4.65 -11.23 7.23
N MET A 145 4.86 -10.57 6.10
CA MET A 145 4.82 -11.21 4.78
C MET A 145 5.87 -12.31 4.66
N GLU A 146 7.13 -12.04 5.03
CA GLU A 146 8.24 -12.98 4.97
C GLU A 146 8.04 -14.25 5.82
N LEU A 147 7.39 -14.11 6.98
CA LEU A 147 7.11 -15.24 7.86
C LEU A 147 5.89 -16.08 7.44
N ASN A 148 4.98 -15.50 6.65
CA ASN A 148 3.66 -16.08 6.39
C ASN A 148 3.35 -16.34 4.92
N GLY A 149 4.16 -15.80 4.01
CA GLY A 149 4.10 -16.05 2.57
C GLY A 149 5.28 -16.85 2.07
N ASP A 150 5.31 -17.08 0.77
CA ASP A 150 6.39 -17.77 0.06
C ASP A 150 6.62 -17.14 -1.32
N SER A 151 7.70 -17.53 -1.99
CA SER A 151 7.98 -17.10 -3.38
C SER A 151 7.04 -17.74 -4.42
N GLY A 152 6.09 -18.57 -3.99
CA GLY A 152 5.14 -19.27 -4.82
C GLY A 152 5.79 -20.12 -5.93
N ALA A 153 4.97 -20.51 -6.91
CA ALA A 153 5.45 -21.18 -8.12
C ALA A 153 6.10 -20.21 -9.13
N ARG A 154 5.96 -18.88 -8.92
CA ARG A 154 6.45 -17.84 -9.83
C ARG A 154 7.44 -16.97 -9.09
N ALA A 155 8.71 -17.11 -9.45
CA ALA A 155 9.82 -16.39 -8.82
C ALA A 155 9.70 -14.86 -8.88
N ASP A 156 8.87 -14.29 -9.77
CA ASP A 156 8.61 -12.85 -9.85
C ASP A 156 7.49 -12.37 -8.92
N ARG A 157 6.99 -13.24 -8.01
CA ARG A 157 5.86 -12.94 -7.13
C ARG A 157 6.09 -13.41 -5.70
N PHE A 158 5.51 -12.66 -4.77
CA PHE A 158 5.36 -13.04 -3.38
C PHE A 158 3.91 -13.51 -3.17
N ALA A 159 3.74 -14.77 -2.78
CA ALA A 159 2.44 -15.36 -2.57
C ALA A 159 2.09 -15.38 -1.08
N ILE A 160 0.86 -14.98 -0.76
CA ILE A 160 0.28 -15.09 0.58
C ILE A 160 -1.21 -15.43 0.44
N LYS A 161 -1.71 -16.30 1.31
CA LYS A 161 -3.14 -16.65 1.31
C LYS A 161 -3.95 -15.47 1.85
N ASP A 162 -5.09 -15.19 1.23
CA ASP A 162 -6.02 -14.15 1.70
C ASP A 162 -6.34 -14.28 3.19
N SER A 163 -6.64 -15.50 3.64
CA SER A 163 -6.99 -15.81 5.04
C SER A 163 -5.86 -15.56 6.03
N VAL A 164 -4.63 -15.42 5.53
CA VAL A 164 -3.44 -15.09 6.34
C VAL A 164 -3.14 -13.60 6.20
N PHE A 165 -3.26 -13.04 5.00
CA PHE A 165 -3.04 -11.60 4.75
C PHE A 165 -3.92 -10.72 5.66
N VAL A 166 -5.19 -11.09 5.88
CA VAL A 166 -6.10 -10.37 6.78
C VAL A 166 -5.71 -10.44 8.26
N GLU A 167 -4.82 -11.36 8.65
CA GLU A 167 -4.34 -11.50 10.03
C GLU A 167 -3.13 -10.60 10.33
N MET A 168 -2.67 -9.80 9.35
CA MET A 168 -1.52 -8.91 9.50
C MET A 168 -1.71 -7.96 10.69
N PRO A 169 -0.77 -7.91 11.65
CA PRO A 169 -0.87 -7.01 12.79
C PRO A 169 -0.55 -5.57 12.37
N ILE A 170 -1.51 -4.68 12.65
CA ILE A 170 -1.45 -3.25 12.38
C ILE A 170 -1.37 -2.52 13.72
N PRO A 171 -0.30 -1.74 13.97
CA PRO A 171 -0.26 -0.84 15.11
C PRO A 171 -1.41 0.16 15.00
N TYR A 172 -2.11 0.38 16.10
CA TYR A 172 -3.39 1.07 16.09
C TYR A 172 -3.45 2.09 17.22
N PRO A 173 -2.83 3.26 17.05
CA PRO A 173 -3.03 4.37 17.96
C PRO A 173 -4.48 4.88 17.92
N THR A 174 -4.83 5.74 18.87
CA THR A 174 -6.11 6.49 18.83
C THR A 174 -6.27 7.24 17.52
N MET A 175 -7.51 7.44 17.07
CA MET A 175 -7.81 8.14 15.80
C MET A 175 -7.15 9.52 15.74
N ASP A 176 -7.22 10.31 16.82
CA ASP A 176 -6.58 11.64 16.92
C ASP A 176 -5.06 11.59 16.67
N GLU A 177 -4.39 10.53 17.12
CA GLU A 177 -2.97 10.35 16.90
C GLU A 177 -2.68 9.87 15.46
N GLN A 178 -3.52 8.97 14.92
CA GLN A 178 -3.43 8.57 13.51
C GLN A 178 -3.54 9.80 12.59
N GLU A 179 -4.52 10.67 12.81
CA GLU A 179 -4.71 11.90 12.02
C GLU A 179 -3.50 12.83 12.08
N LYS A 180 -2.89 13.00 13.26
CA LYS A 180 -1.67 13.82 13.42
C LYS A 180 -0.48 13.22 12.69
N ILE A 181 -0.25 11.91 12.84
CA ILE A 181 0.83 11.20 12.14
C ILE A 181 0.63 11.29 10.62
N GLY A 182 -0.57 10.96 10.15
CA GLY A 182 -0.93 10.99 8.73
C GLY A 182 -0.79 12.38 8.13
N SER A 183 -1.28 13.42 8.83
CA SER A 183 -1.16 14.82 8.38
C SER A 183 0.28 15.30 8.34
N PHE A 184 1.09 14.94 9.34
CA PHE A 184 2.50 15.30 9.39
C PHE A 184 3.27 14.73 8.19
N PHE A 185 3.15 13.43 7.92
CA PHE A 185 3.85 12.83 6.78
C PHE A 185 3.31 13.30 5.44
N LYS A 186 2.00 13.52 5.31
CA LYS A 186 1.43 14.14 4.11
C LYS A 186 2.01 15.53 3.85
N GLN A 187 2.16 16.35 4.88
CA GLN A 187 2.78 17.68 4.75
C GLN A 187 4.27 17.57 4.37
N LEU A 188 4.99 16.62 4.97
CA LEU A 188 6.39 16.36 4.67
C LEU A 188 6.57 15.95 3.19
N ASP A 189 5.78 15.00 2.70
CA ASP A 189 5.86 14.53 1.32
C ASP A 189 5.51 15.66 0.33
N ALA A 190 4.49 16.48 0.64
CA ALA A 190 4.17 17.66 -0.16
C ALA A 190 5.32 18.68 -0.18
N THR A 191 6.01 18.86 0.95
CA THR A 191 7.17 19.75 1.06
C THR A 191 8.35 19.24 0.25
N ILE A 192 8.63 17.93 0.29
CA ILE A 192 9.67 17.29 -0.52
C ILE A 192 9.37 17.49 -2.02
N ALA A 193 8.14 17.19 -2.45
CA ALA A 193 7.73 17.36 -3.84
C ALA A 193 7.80 18.82 -4.32
N LEU A 194 7.50 19.80 -3.45
CA LEU A 194 7.67 21.21 -3.76
C LEU A 194 9.15 21.57 -3.98
N HIS A 195 10.04 21.10 -3.10
CA HIS A 195 11.47 21.38 -3.22
C HIS A 195 12.11 20.68 -4.41
N GLN A 196 11.67 19.46 -4.75
CA GLN A 196 12.14 18.74 -5.93
C GLN A 196 11.79 19.50 -7.22
N ARG A 197 10.55 19.97 -7.35
CA ARG A 197 10.14 20.80 -8.50
C ARG A 197 10.97 22.09 -8.62
N LYS A 198 11.27 22.75 -7.49
CA LYS A 198 12.12 23.93 -7.47
C LYS A 198 13.54 23.61 -7.93
N LEU A 199 14.10 22.49 -7.47
CA LEU A 199 15.43 22.04 -7.87
C LEU A 199 15.50 21.78 -9.38
N ASP A 200 14.49 21.11 -9.93
CA ASP A 200 14.47 20.78 -11.37
C ASP A 200 14.33 22.04 -12.23
N LEU A 201 13.51 23.02 -11.82
CA LEU A 201 13.42 24.32 -12.48
C LEU A 201 14.76 25.07 -12.47
N LEU A 202 15.46 25.08 -11.34
CA LEU A 202 16.77 25.75 -11.24
C LEU A 202 17.83 25.08 -12.11
N LYS A 203 17.79 23.74 -12.26
CA LYS A 203 18.68 23.01 -13.17
C LYS A 203 18.43 23.40 -14.62
N GLU A 204 17.18 23.49 -15.04
CA GLU A 204 16.83 23.93 -16.40
C GLU A 204 17.20 25.38 -16.67
N GLN A 205 16.98 26.29 -15.70
CA GLN A 205 17.44 27.69 -15.82
C GLN A 205 18.95 27.79 -15.95
N LYS A 206 19.71 27.04 -15.14
CA LYS A 206 21.18 26.99 -15.24
C LYS A 206 21.62 26.52 -16.62
N LYS A 207 20.98 25.48 -17.17
CA LYS A 207 21.26 24.99 -18.53
C LYS A 207 20.96 26.06 -19.58
N GLY A 208 19.87 26.81 -19.44
CA GLY A 208 19.53 27.91 -20.33
C GLY A 208 20.53 29.08 -20.31
N PHE A 209 21.19 29.35 -19.17
CA PHE A 209 22.20 30.41 -19.06
C PHE A 209 23.62 29.99 -19.49
N LEU A 210 23.90 28.69 -19.53
CA LEU A 210 25.24 28.15 -19.86
C LEU A 210 25.33 27.55 -21.27
N ASN A 211 24.23 27.57 -22.03
CA ASN A 211 24.19 27.28 -23.46
C ASN A 211 24.20 28.59 -24.25
#